data_AF-A0A957UM95-F1
#
_entry.id   AF-A0A957UM95-F1
#
_cell.length_a   1.000
_cell.length_b   1.000
_cell.length_c   1.000
_cell.angle_alpha   90.00
_cell.angle_beta   90.00
_cell.angle_gamma   90.00
#
_symmetry.space_group_name_H-M   'P 1'
#
loop_
_entity.id
_entity.type
_entity.pdbx_description
1 polymer ?
#
loop_
_entity_poly.entity_id
_entity_poly.type
_entity_poly.pdbx_seq_one_letter_code
_entity_poly.pdbx_strand_id
1 'polypeptide(L)'
;MSAQSSDQFQSLDQAIQQALREWHRRNVTASPLCRLLLYRKALRASGQHVHKATNQVLYDALTRLSKNNAEAANLLQARFQDKEQVYALSNRLNLAESTIYALQKDAILELADVLEQMEQEAQQRQRLMLGERLMGQNYSELVGIEEPLALLLELLTDADAPTIISIEGLGGIGKTTLADALLRRVIAQG
;
A
#
# COMPACT_ATOMS: atom_id res chain seq x y z
N MET A 1 0.83 -27.44 0.59
CA MET A 1 0.24 -26.14 0.16
C MET A 1 -0.08 -25.39 1.44
N SER A 2 0.85 -24.59 1.93
CA SER A 2 0.74 -23.94 3.23
C SER A 2 1.72 -22.75 3.27
N ALA A 3 1.27 -21.60 2.78
CA ALA A 3 2.03 -20.35 2.78
C ALA A 3 1.15 -19.12 3.08
N GLN A 4 0.07 -19.28 3.86
CA GLN A 4 -0.91 -18.20 4.07
C GLN A 4 -1.06 -17.73 5.53
N SER A 5 -0.28 -18.24 6.48
CA SER A 5 -0.49 -17.92 7.91
C SER A 5 0.56 -17.01 8.55
N SER A 6 1.53 -16.49 7.79
CA SER A 6 2.65 -15.70 8.35
C SER A 6 2.45 -14.18 8.30
N ASP A 7 1.51 -13.69 7.49
CA ASP A 7 1.42 -12.25 7.18
C ASP A 7 0.67 -11.43 8.24
N GLN A 8 -0.13 -12.01 9.14
CA GLN A 8 -1.09 -11.25 9.96
C GLN A 8 -0.49 -10.32 11.03
N PHE A 9 0.80 -10.43 11.37
CA PHE A 9 1.42 -9.63 12.45
C PHE A 9 2.78 -9.01 12.12
N GLN A 10 3.23 -9.00 10.86
CA GLN A 10 4.46 -8.29 10.51
C GLN A 10 4.25 -6.77 10.58
N SER A 11 5.11 -6.09 11.35
CA SER A 11 5.16 -4.63 11.37
C SER A 11 5.73 -4.09 10.06
N LEU A 12 5.40 -2.83 9.72
CA LEU A 12 5.77 -2.24 8.42
C LEU A 12 7.28 -2.22 8.19
N ASP A 13 8.05 -1.92 9.23
CA ASP A 13 9.51 -1.95 9.22
C ASP A 13 10.07 -3.35 8.90
N GLN A 14 9.46 -4.41 9.44
CA GLN A 14 9.85 -5.79 9.14
C GLN A 14 9.53 -6.16 7.69
N ALA A 15 8.34 -5.76 7.21
CA ALA A 15 7.93 -5.98 5.82
C ALA A 15 8.86 -5.24 4.84
N ILE A 16 9.26 -4.00 5.16
CA ILE A 16 10.23 -3.22 4.39
C ILE A 16 11.61 -3.87 4.42
N GLN A 17 12.09 -4.29 5.58
CA GLN A 17 13.38 -4.96 5.71
C GLN A 17 13.41 -6.26 4.88
N GLN A 18 12.34 -7.04 4.92
CA GLN A 18 12.20 -8.25 4.11
C GLN A 18 12.19 -7.89 2.61
N ALA A 19 11.40 -6.90 2.20
CA ALA A 19 11.31 -6.47 0.82
C ALA A 19 12.67 -5.93 0.28
N LEU A 20 13.42 -5.18 1.09
CA LEU A 20 14.77 -4.70 0.77
C LEU A 20 15.77 -5.86 0.63
N ARG A 21 15.71 -6.88 1.50
CA ARG A 21 16.55 -8.08 1.37
C ARG A 21 16.24 -8.87 0.11
N GLU A 22 14.99 -8.82 -0.34
CA GLU A 22 14.51 -9.52 -1.54
C GLU A 22 14.62 -8.68 -2.81
N TRP A 23 15.23 -7.48 -2.75
CA TRP A 23 15.33 -6.54 -3.88
C TRP A 23 15.81 -7.17 -5.20
N HIS A 24 16.73 -8.12 -5.13
CA HIS A 24 17.30 -8.80 -6.31
C HIS A 24 16.66 -10.16 -6.62
N ARG A 25 15.75 -10.65 -5.77
CA ARG A 25 15.09 -11.96 -5.95
C ARG A 25 13.92 -11.83 -6.91
N ARG A 26 14.08 -12.33 -8.14
CA ARG A 26 13.06 -12.24 -9.20
C ARG A 26 11.89 -13.22 -9.06
N ASN A 27 12.07 -14.31 -8.30
CA ASN A 27 11.08 -15.39 -8.17
C ASN A 27 10.25 -15.26 -6.87
N VAL A 28 9.79 -14.05 -6.56
CA VAL A 28 8.96 -13.79 -5.38
C VAL A 28 7.49 -13.84 -5.80
N THR A 29 6.73 -14.75 -5.18
CA THR A 29 5.30 -14.98 -5.49
C THR A 29 4.38 -14.02 -4.74
N ALA A 30 4.80 -13.51 -3.59
CA ALA A 30 4.04 -12.58 -2.76
C ALA A 30 4.96 -11.49 -2.20
N SER A 31 4.50 -10.23 -2.25
CA SER A 31 5.23 -9.11 -1.65
C SER A 31 4.79 -8.92 -0.19
N PRO A 32 5.73 -8.70 0.76
CA PRO A 32 5.40 -8.26 2.11
C PRO A 32 4.62 -6.93 2.14
N LEU A 33 4.69 -6.16 1.05
CA LEU A 33 4.01 -4.87 0.90
C LEU A 33 2.60 -5.00 0.29
N CYS A 34 2.04 -6.22 0.19
CA CYS A 34 0.78 -6.50 -0.50
C CYS A 34 -0.43 -5.70 0.02
N ARG A 35 -0.41 -5.31 1.30
CA ARG A 35 -1.47 -4.55 1.97
C ARG A 35 -1.54 -3.09 1.54
N LEU A 36 -0.44 -2.53 1.06
CA LEU A 36 -0.35 -1.11 0.72
C LEU A 36 -1.15 -0.80 -0.55
N LEU A 37 -1.91 0.28 -0.53
CA LEU A 37 -2.55 0.83 -1.72
C LEU A 37 -1.51 1.18 -2.78
N LEU A 38 -0.35 1.73 -2.38
CA LEU A 38 0.76 2.01 -3.27
C LEU A 38 1.22 0.76 -4.03
N TYR A 39 1.39 -0.36 -3.34
CA TYR A 39 1.75 -1.63 -3.98
C TYR A 39 0.68 -2.11 -4.94
N ARG A 40 -0.60 -2.08 -4.55
CA ARG A 40 -1.70 -2.50 -5.43
C ARG A 40 -1.78 -1.64 -6.69
N LYS A 41 -1.54 -0.33 -6.59
CA LYS A 41 -1.43 0.59 -7.73
C LYS A 41 -0.23 0.25 -8.61
N ALA A 42 0.94 0.03 -8.02
CA ALA A 42 2.16 -0.35 -8.73
C ALA A 42 2.01 -1.71 -9.44
N LEU A 43 1.33 -2.69 -8.83
CA LEU A 43 1.08 -4.01 -9.40
C LEU A 43 0.17 -3.95 -10.64
N ARG A 44 -0.85 -3.09 -10.62
CA ARG A 44 -1.69 -2.83 -11.80
C ARG A 44 -0.90 -2.16 -12.91
N ALA A 45 -0.06 -1.18 -12.58
CA ALA A 45 0.79 -0.50 -13.54
C ALA A 45 1.92 -1.39 -14.11
N SER A 46 2.39 -2.38 -13.34
CA SER A 46 3.48 -3.26 -13.73
C SER A 46 3.05 -4.48 -14.55
N GLY A 47 1.77 -4.64 -14.88
CA GLY A 47 1.26 -5.83 -15.56
C GLY A 47 1.22 -7.08 -14.66
N GLN A 48 0.96 -6.89 -13.36
CA GLN A 48 0.92 -7.94 -12.33
C GLN A 48 2.28 -8.59 -12.02
N HIS A 49 3.38 -7.93 -12.36
CA HIS A 49 4.72 -8.35 -11.95
C HIS A 49 5.02 -7.92 -10.52
N VAL A 50 4.94 -8.87 -9.57
CA VAL A 50 5.15 -8.68 -8.12
C VAL A 50 6.49 -8.02 -7.82
N HIS A 51 7.58 -8.58 -8.32
CA HIS A 51 8.94 -8.07 -8.09
C HIS A 51 9.11 -6.61 -8.57
N LYS A 52 8.64 -6.33 -9.80
CA LYS A 52 8.67 -4.98 -10.37
C LYS A 52 7.83 -3.99 -9.55
N ALA A 53 6.67 -4.41 -9.07
CA ALA A 53 5.80 -3.57 -8.26
C ALA A 53 6.42 -3.24 -6.89
N THR A 54 6.98 -4.24 -6.21
CA THR A 54 7.68 -4.05 -4.93
C THR A 54 8.87 -3.10 -5.08
N ASN A 55 9.73 -3.35 -6.07
CA ASN A 55 10.91 -2.51 -6.29
C ASN A 55 10.52 -1.08 -6.68
N GLN A 56 9.43 -0.88 -7.44
CA GLN A 56 8.94 0.46 -7.76
C GLN A 56 8.53 1.22 -6.49
N VAL A 57 7.74 0.60 -5.61
CA VAL A 57 7.31 1.23 -4.34
C VAL A 57 8.52 1.57 -3.47
N LEU A 58 9.47 0.65 -3.32
CA LEU A 58 10.67 0.90 -2.52
C LEU A 58 11.57 1.98 -3.15
N TYR A 59 11.70 1.99 -4.47
CA TYR A 59 12.46 3.03 -5.18
C TYR A 59 11.84 4.41 -5.01
N ASP A 60 10.52 4.52 -5.14
CA ASP A 60 9.80 5.79 -4.93
C ASP A 60 9.95 6.26 -3.47
N ALA A 61 9.88 5.34 -2.50
CA ALA A 61 10.09 5.65 -1.09
C ALA A 61 11.53 6.08 -0.80
N LEU A 62 12.55 5.39 -1.35
CA LEU A 62 13.96 5.79 -1.22
C LEU A 62 14.24 7.14 -1.87
N THR A 63 13.61 7.43 -3.00
CA THR A 63 13.72 8.73 -3.69
C THR A 63 13.08 9.86 -2.89
N ARG A 64 12.04 9.55 -2.10
CA ARG A 64 11.44 10.53 -1.19
C ARG A 64 12.28 10.69 0.08
N LEU A 65 12.79 9.59 0.64
CA LEU A 65 13.70 9.61 1.79
C LEU A 65 14.94 10.44 1.48
N SER A 66 15.54 10.30 0.29
CA SER A 66 16.75 11.03 -0.08
C SER A 66 16.60 12.56 -0.10
N LYS A 67 15.37 13.07 -0.23
CA LYS A 67 15.09 14.51 -0.14
C LYS A 67 15.18 15.05 1.29
N ASN A 68 14.88 14.21 2.28
CA ASN A 68 14.87 14.59 3.70
C ASN A 68 16.17 14.15 4.39
N ASN A 69 16.64 12.95 4.11
CA ASN A 69 17.84 12.35 4.65
C ASN A 69 18.59 11.57 3.56
N ALA A 70 19.47 12.27 2.84
CA ALA A 70 20.27 11.69 1.77
C ALA A 70 21.22 10.59 2.29
N GLU A 71 21.75 10.73 3.51
CA GLU A 71 22.68 9.76 4.08
C GLU A 71 21.99 8.42 4.37
N ALA A 72 20.81 8.45 4.98
CA ALA A 72 20.01 7.25 5.23
C ALA A 72 19.63 6.54 3.92
N ALA A 73 19.15 7.29 2.92
CA ALA A 73 18.81 6.72 1.61
C ALA A 73 20.03 6.09 0.92
N ASN A 74 21.18 6.76 0.94
CA ASN A 74 22.42 6.25 0.35
C ASN A 74 22.94 5.01 1.07
N LEU A 75 22.84 4.96 2.41
CA LEU A 75 23.19 3.79 3.20
C LEU A 75 22.34 2.58 2.80
N LEU A 76 21.02 2.75 2.67
CA LEU A 76 20.11 1.68 2.26
C LEU A 76 20.35 1.24 0.81
N GLN A 77 20.58 2.17 -0.11
CA GLN A 77 20.93 1.85 -1.50
C GLN A 77 22.23 1.04 -1.56
N ALA A 78 23.30 1.52 -0.93
CA ALA A 78 24.57 0.80 -0.90
C ALA A 78 24.42 -0.63 -0.32
N ARG A 79 23.69 -0.77 0.80
CA ARG A 79 23.48 -2.06 1.47
C ARG A 79 22.65 -3.05 0.65
N PHE A 80 21.53 -2.60 0.07
CA PHE A 80 20.51 -3.49 -0.50
C PHE A 80 20.48 -3.49 -2.02
N GLN A 81 20.62 -2.32 -2.64
CA GLN A 81 20.65 -2.18 -4.09
C GLN A 81 22.02 -2.57 -4.66
N ASP A 82 23.11 -2.08 -4.08
CA ASP A 82 24.47 -2.33 -4.58
C ASP A 82 25.14 -3.56 -3.95
N LYS A 83 24.50 -4.16 -2.92
CA LYS A 83 24.97 -5.33 -2.17
C LYS A 83 26.32 -5.12 -1.46
N GLU A 84 26.64 -3.88 -1.08
CA GLU A 84 27.82 -3.60 -0.27
C GLU A 84 27.71 -4.26 1.11
N GLN A 85 28.79 -4.89 1.57
CA GLN A 85 28.86 -5.51 2.89
C GLN A 85 29.04 -4.46 3.99
N VAL A 86 28.61 -4.77 5.22
CA VAL A 86 28.74 -3.88 6.39
C VAL A 86 30.19 -3.47 6.62
N TYR A 87 31.12 -4.44 6.53
CA TYR A 87 32.56 -4.17 6.66
C TYR A 87 33.08 -3.16 5.61
N ALA A 88 32.61 -3.26 4.37
CA ALA A 88 33.03 -2.32 3.31
C ALA A 88 32.56 -0.89 3.61
N LEU A 89 31.34 -0.75 4.14
CA LEU A 89 30.79 0.54 4.57
C LEU A 89 31.47 1.08 5.83
N SER A 90 31.78 0.21 6.78
CA SER A 90 32.55 0.53 7.99
C SER A 90 33.90 1.16 7.60
N ASN A 91 34.64 0.53 6.68
CA ASN A 91 35.90 1.07 6.17
C ASN A 91 35.70 2.38 5.40
N ARG A 92 34.70 2.45 4.51
CA ARG A 92 34.46 3.64 3.67
C ARG A 92 34.06 4.87 4.50
N LEU A 93 33.30 4.66 5.57
CA LEU A 93 32.78 5.72 6.43
C LEU A 93 33.64 5.93 7.68
N ASN A 94 34.68 5.11 7.91
CA ASN A 94 35.49 5.08 9.14
C ASN A 94 34.64 4.94 10.42
N LEU A 95 33.60 4.10 10.37
CA LEU A 95 32.69 3.84 11.49
C LEU A 95 32.81 2.41 11.96
N ALA A 96 32.54 2.15 13.24
CA ALA A 96 32.44 0.79 13.74
C ALA A 96 31.24 0.06 13.11
N GLU A 97 31.35 -1.25 12.89
CA GLU A 97 30.24 -2.05 12.33
C GLU A 97 28.96 -1.93 13.15
N SER A 98 29.07 -1.88 14.48
CA SER A 98 27.93 -1.65 15.38
C SER A 98 27.20 -0.34 15.09
N THR A 99 27.93 0.71 14.74
CA THR A 99 27.36 2.00 14.32
C THR A 99 26.66 1.88 12.96
N ILE A 100 27.24 1.14 12.00
CA ILE A 100 26.58 0.87 10.72
C ILE A 100 25.26 0.13 10.91
N TYR A 101 25.21 -0.87 11.80
CA TYR A 101 23.96 -1.58 12.11
C TYR A 101 22.91 -0.68 12.76
N ALA A 102 23.32 0.23 13.67
CA ALA A 102 22.42 1.21 14.26
C ALA A 102 21.86 2.17 13.21
N LEU A 103 22.73 2.79 12.41
CA LEU A 103 22.33 3.69 11.32
C LEU A 103 21.44 2.99 10.28
N GLN A 104 21.72 1.72 9.97
CA GLN A 104 20.88 0.95 9.06
C GLN A 104 19.48 0.73 9.64
N LYS A 105 19.38 0.42 10.94
CA LYS A 105 18.09 0.26 11.61
C LYS A 105 17.31 1.57 11.61
N ASP A 106 17.96 2.67 11.96
CA ASP A 106 17.33 4.00 11.99
C ASP A 106 16.87 4.41 10.58
N ALA A 107 17.69 4.18 9.56
CA ALA A 107 17.32 4.42 8.16
C ALA A 107 16.12 3.60 7.70
N ILE A 108 15.96 2.34 8.16
CA ILE A 108 14.77 1.52 7.86
C ILE A 108 13.52 2.10 8.52
N LEU A 109 13.63 2.60 9.75
CA LEU A 109 12.52 3.26 10.44
C LEU A 109 12.11 4.54 9.72
N GLU A 110 13.08 5.39 9.33
CA GLU A 110 12.79 6.59 8.53
C GLU A 110 12.13 6.25 7.18
N LEU A 111 12.59 5.18 6.52
CA LEU A 111 11.95 4.70 5.29
C LEU A 111 10.51 4.23 5.53
N ALA A 112 10.25 3.59 6.67
CA ALA A 112 8.90 3.17 7.05
C ALA A 112 7.97 4.38 7.24
N ASP A 113 8.43 5.41 7.95
CA ASP A 113 7.69 6.65 8.14
C ASP A 113 7.39 7.35 6.79
N VAL A 114 8.38 7.42 5.90
CA VAL A 114 8.21 7.97 4.55
C VAL A 114 7.16 7.20 3.76
N LEU A 115 7.21 5.86 3.83
CA LEU A 115 6.29 5.01 3.11
C LEU A 115 4.86 5.09 3.68
N GLU A 116 4.72 5.21 5.01
CA GLU A 116 3.44 5.45 5.67
C GLU A 116 2.83 6.79 5.23
N GLN A 117 3.62 7.86 5.19
CA GLN A 117 3.16 9.17 4.69
C GLN A 117 2.71 9.09 3.22
N MET A 118 3.47 8.40 2.37
CA MET A 118 3.09 8.19 0.97
C MET A 118 1.78 7.41 0.83
N GLU A 119 1.57 6.41 1.69
CA GLU A 119 0.36 5.60 1.72
C GLU A 119 -0.84 6.44 2.16
N GLN A 120 -0.71 7.22 3.24
CA GLN A 120 -1.74 8.16 3.71
C GLN A 120 -2.12 9.17 2.63
N GLU A 121 -1.15 9.77 1.93
CA GLU A 121 -1.40 10.67 0.80
C GLU A 121 -2.10 9.97 -0.38
N ALA A 122 -1.74 8.72 -0.66
CA ALA A 122 -2.37 7.94 -1.73
C ALA A 122 -3.83 7.59 -1.39
N GLN A 123 -4.11 7.30 -0.12
CA GLN A 123 -5.45 7.03 0.40
C GLN A 123 -6.30 8.31 0.39
N GLN A 124 -5.77 9.43 0.89
CA GLN A 124 -6.45 10.73 0.87
C GLN A 124 -6.79 11.17 -0.56
N ARG A 125 -5.84 11.09 -1.49
CA ARG A 125 -6.09 11.39 -2.92
C ARG A 125 -7.17 10.50 -3.51
N GLN A 126 -7.21 9.22 -3.13
CA GLN A 126 -8.26 8.31 -3.58
C GLN A 126 -9.62 8.68 -2.98
N ARG A 127 -9.69 8.99 -1.69
CA ARG A 127 -10.93 9.46 -1.04
C ARG A 127 -11.46 10.74 -1.68
N LEU A 128 -10.59 11.72 -1.97
CA LEU A 128 -10.97 12.96 -2.65
C LEU A 128 -11.50 12.71 -4.07
N MET A 129 -10.78 11.93 -4.89
CA MET A 129 -11.25 11.59 -6.25
C MET A 129 -12.59 10.85 -6.25
N LEU A 130 -12.82 9.96 -5.27
CA LEU A 130 -14.11 9.29 -5.12
C LEU A 130 -15.19 10.27 -4.66
N GLY A 131 -14.88 11.14 -3.70
CA GLY A 131 -15.78 12.19 -3.23
C GLY A 131 -16.23 13.12 -4.35
N GLU A 132 -15.31 13.64 -5.17
CA GLU A 132 -15.65 14.52 -6.30
C GLU A 132 -16.56 13.84 -7.34
N ARG A 133 -16.33 12.55 -7.62
CA ARG A 133 -17.20 11.77 -8.52
C ARG A 133 -18.63 11.64 -7.99
N LEU A 134 -18.79 11.60 -6.67
CA LEU A 134 -20.08 11.45 -6.00
C LEU A 134 -20.80 12.80 -5.84
N MET A 135 -20.09 13.92 -5.62
CA MET A 135 -20.68 15.26 -5.42
C MET A 135 -21.56 15.76 -6.58
N GLY A 136 -21.53 15.14 -7.77
CA GLY A 136 -22.43 15.45 -8.87
C GLY A 136 -23.88 14.95 -8.69
N GLN A 137 -24.17 14.14 -7.67
CA GLN A 137 -25.47 13.49 -7.48
C GLN A 137 -26.05 13.80 -6.10
N ASN A 138 -26.70 14.96 -5.96
CA ASN A 138 -27.47 15.32 -4.77
C ASN A 138 -28.83 14.59 -4.78
N TYR A 139 -28.88 13.37 -4.24
CA TYR A 139 -30.14 12.71 -3.92
C TYR A 139 -30.44 12.98 -2.44
N SER A 140 -31.23 14.02 -2.17
CA SER A 140 -31.44 14.50 -0.80
C SER A 140 -32.37 13.64 0.04
N GLU A 141 -33.17 12.74 -0.53
CA GLU A 141 -33.98 11.80 0.25
C GLU A 141 -34.15 10.50 -0.52
N LEU A 142 -33.42 9.47 -0.10
CA LEU A 142 -33.54 8.12 -0.66
C LEU A 142 -34.40 7.31 0.29
N VAL A 143 -35.55 6.87 -0.20
CA VAL A 143 -36.53 6.13 0.59
C VAL A 143 -36.46 4.67 0.18
N GLY A 144 -36.28 3.77 1.15
CA GLY A 144 -36.33 2.32 0.94
C GLY A 144 -35.04 1.72 0.37
N ILE A 145 -33.91 2.41 0.51
CA ILE A 145 -32.60 1.89 0.10
C ILE A 145 -31.79 1.32 1.28
N GLU A 146 -32.23 1.52 2.52
CA GLU A 146 -31.52 1.12 3.73
C GLU A 146 -31.27 -0.38 3.80
N GLU A 147 -32.29 -1.20 3.50
CA GLU A 147 -32.19 -2.67 3.49
C GLU A 147 -31.22 -3.18 2.39
N PRO A 148 -31.40 -2.79 1.11
CA PRO A 148 -30.43 -3.14 0.06
C PRO A 148 -29.01 -2.65 0.34
N LEU A 149 -28.86 -1.48 0.97
CA LEU A 149 -27.58 -0.88 1.29
C LEU A 149 -26.88 -1.62 2.44
N ALA A 150 -27.61 -2.03 3.48
CA ALA A 150 -27.08 -2.84 4.56
C ALA A 150 -26.56 -4.20 4.06
N LEU A 151 -27.34 -4.87 3.20
CA LEU A 151 -26.95 -6.13 2.56
C LEU A 151 -25.67 -5.98 1.73
N LEU A 152 -25.60 -4.92 0.91
CA LEU A 152 -24.44 -4.67 0.07
C LEU A 152 -23.20 -4.26 0.88
N LEU A 153 -23.37 -3.57 2.01
CA LEU A 153 -22.27 -3.27 2.92
C LEU A 153 -21.72 -4.53 3.55
N GLU A 154 -22.58 -5.41 4.07
CA GLU A 154 -22.17 -6.69 4.65
C GLU A 154 -21.36 -7.51 3.64
N LEU A 155 -21.86 -7.64 2.42
CA LEU A 155 -21.17 -8.29 1.29
C LEU A 155 -19.82 -7.67 0.94
N LEU A 156 -19.65 -6.35 1.07
CA LEU A 156 -18.40 -5.65 0.78
C LEU A 156 -17.40 -5.66 1.93
N THR A 157 -17.86 -5.84 3.16
CA THR A 157 -17.02 -5.87 4.37
C THR A 157 -16.56 -7.27 4.76
N ASP A 158 -17.07 -8.32 4.12
CA ASP A 158 -16.66 -9.69 4.36
C ASP A 158 -15.22 -9.96 3.86
N ALA A 159 -14.51 -10.87 4.52
CA ALA A 159 -13.11 -11.18 4.20
C ALA A 159 -12.96 -11.83 2.80
N ASP A 160 -14.02 -12.50 2.34
CA ASP A 160 -14.14 -13.11 1.01
C ASP A 160 -15.03 -12.28 0.04
N ALA A 161 -15.11 -10.96 0.25
CA ALA A 161 -15.96 -10.07 -0.54
C ALA A 161 -15.69 -10.20 -2.06
N PRO A 162 -16.76 -10.23 -2.88
CA PRO A 162 -16.62 -10.33 -4.34
C PRO A 162 -15.99 -9.08 -4.94
N THR A 163 -15.09 -9.26 -5.91
CA THR A 163 -14.39 -8.16 -6.60
C THR A 163 -15.32 -7.32 -7.50
N ILE A 164 -16.46 -7.88 -7.90
CA ILE A 164 -17.47 -7.25 -8.77
C ILE A 164 -18.85 -7.55 -8.20
N ILE A 165 -19.67 -6.51 -8.07
CA ILE A 165 -21.08 -6.62 -7.71
C ILE A 165 -21.91 -6.04 -8.86
N SER A 166 -22.87 -6.83 -9.36
CA SER A 166 -23.87 -6.39 -10.34
C SER A 166 -25.16 -6.02 -9.62
N ILE A 167 -25.64 -4.79 -9.80
CA ILE A 167 -26.95 -4.35 -9.29
C ILE A 167 -27.93 -4.41 -10.45
N GLU A 168 -28.86 -5.35 -10.40
CA GLU A 168 -29.85 -5.60 -11.46
C GLU A 168 -31.25 -5.13 -11.07
N GLY A 169 -32.09 -4.85 -12.06
CA GLY A 169 -33.48 -4.43 -11.85
C GLY A 169 -34.01 -3.50 -12.94
N LEU A 170 -35.31 -3.23 -12.92
CA LEU A 170 -36.01 -2.37 -13.88
C LEU A 170 -35.43 -0.94 -13.93
N GLY A 171 -35.51 -0.30 -15.09
CA GLY A 171 -35.09 1.09 -15.26
C GLY A 171 -35.85 2.03 -14.31
N GLY A 172 -35.16 3.03 -13.76
CA GLY A 172 -35.78 4.02 -12.85
C GLY A 172 -35.92 3.62 -11.38
N ILE A 173 -35.61 2.37 -10.99
CA ILE A 173 -35.78 1.91 -9.60
C ILE A 173 -34.67 2.38 -8.62
N GLY A 174 -33.79 3.27 -9.05
CA GLY A 174 -32.74 3.83 -8.19
C GLY A 174 -31.45 3.00 -8.08
N LYS A 175 -31.14 2.08 -9.00
CA LYS A 175 -29.90 1.25 -8.95
C LYS A 175 -28.61 2.07 -8.91
N THR A 176 -28.48 3.06 -9.79
CA THR A 176 -27.33 3.97 -9.81
C THR A 176 -27.24 4.73 -8.48
N THR A 177 -28.39 5.06 -7.92
CA THR A 177 -28.49 5.78 -6.66
C THR A 177 -28.14 4.92 -5.45
N LEU A 178 -28.53 3.63 -5.45
CA LEU A 178 -28.10 2.65 -4.47
C LEU A 178 -26.58 2.43 -4.53
N ALA A 179 -26.01 2.34 -5.73
CA ALA A 179 -24.55 2.24 -5.92
C ALA A 179 -23.82 3.48 -5.39
N ASP A 180 -24.35 4.68 -5.67
CA ASP A 180 -23.81 5.97 -5.19
C ASP A 180 -23.85 6.06 -3.65
N ALA A 181 -25.00 5.74 -3.06
CA ALA A 181 -25.20 5.73 -1.61
C ALA A 181 -24.28 4.72 -0.91
N LEU A 182 -24.14 3.52 -1.48
CA LEU A 182 -23.23 2.47 -0.98
C LEU A 182 -21.78 2.96 -0.98
N LEU A 183 -21.33 3.55 -2.08
CA LEU A 183 -19.97 4.05 -2.22
C LEU A 183 -19.68 5.15 -1.19
N ARG A 184 -20.60 6.10 -0.99
CA ARG A 184 -20.49 7.15 0.04
C ARG A 184 -20.36 6.55 1.44
N ARG A 185 -21.14 5.52 1.75
CA ARG A 185 -21.13 4.87 3.07
C ARG A 185 -19.82 4.13 3.33
N VAL A 186 -19.31 3.41 2.34
CA VAL A 186 -18.01 2.72 2.42
C VAL A 186 -16.86 3.73 2.59
N ILE A 187 -16.87 4.84 1.85
CA ILE A 187 -15.86 5.90 1.98
C ILE A 187 -15.92 6.57 3.36
N ALA A 188 -17.11 6.72 3.95
CA ALA A 188 -17.26 7.30 5.28
C ALA A 188 -16.84 6.37 6.42
N GLN A 189 -16.91 5.05 6.22
CA GLN A 189 -16.56 4.03 7.21
C GLN A 189 -15.10 3.55 7.13
N GLY A 190 -14.46 3.68 5.96
CA GLY A 190 -13.09 3.22 5.69
C GLY A 190 -12.06 4.33 5.64
#